data_AF-A0A4Q4BFH3-F1
#
_entry.id   AF-A0A4Q4BFH3-F1
#
_cell.length_a   1.000
_cell.length_b   1.000
_cell.length_c   1.000
_cell.angle_alpha   90.00
_cell.angle_beta   90.00
_cell.angle_gamma   90.00
#
_symmetry.space_group_name_H-M   'P 1'
#
loop_
_entity.id
_entity.type
_entity.pdbx_description
1 polymer ?
#
loop_
_entity_poly.entity_id
_entity_poly.type
_entity_poly.pdbx_seq_one_letter_code
_entity_poly.pdbx_strand_id
1 'polypeptide(L)' 'MKRWMAAALLGLSLGATAQTLRWAGQGDPQTMDPHSQNETLTNNVNSQIYERLTSRDAKLALVPG' A
#
# COMPACT_ATOMS: atom_id res chain seq x y z
N MET A 1 9.65 33.47 -13.44
CA MET A 1 8.72 32.32 -13.28
C MET A 1 9.41 31.09 -12.66
N LYS A 2 10.55 30.61 -13.18
CA LYS A 2 11.24 29.40 -12.66
C LYS A 2 11.62 29.44 -11.16
N ARG A 3 12.01 30.61 -10.63
CA ARG A 3 12.32 30.83 -9.20
C ARG A 3 11.11 30.63 -8.28
N TRP A 4 9.93 31.05 -8.73
CA TRP A 4 8.69 30.89 -7.99
C TRP A 4 8.23 29.43 -7.98
N MET A 5 8.45 28.71 -9.09
CA MET A 5 8.15 27.28 -9.20
C MET A 5 9.04 26.42 -8.29
N ALA A 6 10.34 26.75 -8.20
CA ALA A 6 11.26 26.09 -7.26
C ALA A 6 10.87 26.34 -5.80
N ALA A 7 10.48 27.57 -5.44
CA ALA A 7 10.00 27.90 -4.10
C ALA A 7 8.71 27.15 -3.74
N ALA A 8 7.78 26.99 -4.69
CA ALA A 8 6.55 26.24 -4.47
C ALA A 8 6.81 24.73 -4.25
N LEU A 9 7.72 24.13 -5.02
CA LEU A 9 8.10 22.72 -4.84
C LEU A 9 8.79 22.46 -3.50
N LEU A 10 9.66 23.37 -3.06
CA LEU A 10 10.27 23.31 -1.73
C LEU A 10 9.22 23.46 -0.62
N GLY A 11 8.24 24.35 -0.79
CA GLY A 11 7.13 24.53 0.14
C GLY A 11 6.27 23.27 0.32
N LEU A 12 5.97 22.55 -0.77
CA LEU A 12 5.20 21.30 -0.71
C LEU A 12 5.94 20.19 0.06
N SER A 13 7.28 20.17 0.00
CA SER A 13 8.07 19.12 0.64
C SER A 13 8.06 19.18 2.18
N LEU A 14 7.82 20.36 2.76
CA LEU A 14 7.88 20.59 4.21
C LEU A 14 6.74 19.90 4.99
N GLY A 15 5.64 19.54 4.33
CA GLY A 15 4.49 18.86 4.95
C GLY A 15 4.53 17.33 4.85
N ALA A 16 5.48 16.76 4.11
CA ALA A 16 5.57 15.32 3.92
C ALA A 16 6.18 14.66 5.17
N THR A 17 5.34 13.98 5.96
CA THR A 17 5.79 13.19 7.12
C THR A 17 5.60 11.71 6.84
N ALA A 18 6.57 10.90 7.24
CA ALA A 18 6.44 9.44 7.16
C ALA A 18 5.37 8.98 8.16
N GLN A 19 4.33 8.33 7.66
CA GLN A 19 3.28 7.75 8.50
C GLN A 19 3.60 6.29 8.76
N THR A 20 3.73 5.92 10.04
CA THR A 20 3.91 4.52 10.44
C THR A 20 2.55 3.91 10.76
N LEU A 21 2.15 2.91 9.97
CA LEU A 21 0.95 2.13 10.25
C LEU A 21 1.32 1.01 11.23
N ARG A 22 0.67 0.99 12.40
CA ARG A 22 0.75 -0.13 13.36
C ARG A 22 -0.58 -0.86 13.38
N TRP A 23 -0.55 -2.15 13.06
CA TRP A 23 -1.73 -3.00 13.00
C TRP A 23 -1.46 -4.32 13.74
N ALA A 24 -2.52 -4.90 14.31
CA ALA A 24 -2.48 -6.17 15.02
C ALA A 24 -3.74 -6.97 14.71
N GLY A 25 -3.59 -8.29 14.59
CA GLY A 25 -4.66 -9.27 14.40
C GLY A 25 -4.52 -10.43 15.38
N GLN A 26 -5.54 -11.28 15.47
CA GLN A 26 -5.55 -12.43 16.41
C GLN A 26 -4.61 -13.58 15.99
N GLY A 27 -4.14 -13.58 14.74
CA GLY A 27 -3.29 -14.64 14.20
C GLY A 27 -2.13 -14.08 13.40
N ASP A 28 -1.27 -15.00 12.98
CA ASP A 28 -0.11 -14.75 12.13
C ASP A 28 -0.36 -15.30 10.72
N PRO A 29 0.21 -14.69 9.67
CA PRO A 29 0.16 -15.27 8.33
C PRO A 29 0.91 -16.61 8.32
N GLN A 30 0.31 -17.62 7.72
CA GLN A 30 0.86 -18.99 7.75
C GLN A 30 2.07 -19.17 6.82
N THR A 31 2.12 -18.37 5.73
CA THR A 31 3.12 -18.50 4.67
C THR A 31 3.16 -17.23 3.83
N MET A 32 4.33 -16.87 3.34
CA MET A 32 4.49 -15.80 2.34
C MET A 32 4.47 -16.34 0.90
N ASP A 33 4.36 -17.65 0.71
CA ASP A 33 4.18 -18.24 -0.62
C ASP A 33 2.73 -18.03 -1.08
N PRO A 34 2.47 -17.26 -2.16
CA PRO A 34 1.13 -17.00 -2.66
C PRO A 34 0.39 -18.25 -3.16
N HIS A 35 1.08 -19.38 -3.34
CA HIS A 35 0.50 -20.64 -3.82
C HIS A 35 0.26 -21.68 -2.73
N SER A 36 0.63 -21.39 -1.48
CA SER A 36 0.64 -22.40 -0.42
C SER A 36 -0.70 -22.54 0.32
N GLN A 37 -1.38 -21.44 0.66
CA GLN A 37 -2.60 -21.47 1.50
C GLN A 37 -3.69 -20.53 0.98
N ASN A 38 -4.96 -20.90 1.14
CA ASN A 38 -6.13 -20.06 0.83
C ASN A 38 -6.87 -19.64 2.11
N GLU A 39 -6.26 -18.72 2.85
CA GLU A 39 -6.75 -18.21 4.14
C GLU A 39 -6.72 -16.68 4.14
N THR A 40 -7.73 -16.04 4.74
CA THR A 40 -7.97 -14.59 4.59
C THR A 40 -6.83 -13.72 5.09
N LEU A 41 -6.31 -13.97 6.30
CA LEU A 41 -5.22 -13.17 6.88
C LEU A 41 -3.95 -13.27 6.04
N THR A 42 -3.56 -14.48 5.68
CA THR A 42 -2.41 -14.79 4.83
C THR A 42 -2.53 -14.09 3.48
N ASN A 43 -3.70 -14.17 2.84
CA ASN A 43 -3.97 -13.48 1.58
C ASN A 43 -3.89 -11.95 1.71
N ASN A 44 -4.39 -11.38 2.81
CA ASN A 44 -4.32 -9.95 3.07
C ASN A 44 -2.88 -9.47 3.26
N VAL A 45 -2.06 -10.20 4.02
CA VAL A 45 -0.63 -9.88 4.19
C VAL A 45 0.11 -10.01 2.86
N ASN A 46 -0.11 -11.11 2.12
CA ASN A 46 0.52 -11.32 0.82
C ASN A 46 0.13 -10.22 -0.19
N SER A 47 -1.08 -9.65 -0.10
CA SER A 47 -1.49 -8.53 -0.96
C SER A 47 -0.75 -7.21 -0.71
N GLN A 48 -0.05 -7.08 0.43
CA GLN A 48 0.81 -5.92 0.71
C GLN A 48 2.20 -6.06 0.09
N ILE A 49 2.59 -7.27 -0.32
CA ILE A 49 3.94 -7.60 -0.80
C ILE A 49 3.92 -7.91 -2.30
N TYR A 50 2.89 -8.63 -2.76
CA TYR A 50 2.74 -9.09 -4.14
C TYR A 50 1.61 -8.34 -4.85
N GLU A 51 1.92 -7.86 -6.05
CA GLU A 51 0.96 -7.20 -6.92
C GLU A 51 0.38 -8.17 -7.96
N ARG A 52 -0.89 -8.01 -8.28
CA ARG A 52 -1.59 -8.79 -9.31
C ARG A 52 -1.87 -7.90 -10.52
N LEU A 53 -2.20 -8.49 -11.67
CA LEU A 53 -2.59 -7.73 -12.87
C LEU A 53 -3.79 -6.80 -12.66
N THR A 54 -4.61 -7.08 -11.65
CA THR A 54 -5.78 -6.29 -11.28
C THR A 54 -5.82 -6.07 -9.78
N SER A 55 -6.23 -4.89 -9.37
CA SER A 55 -6.44 -4.51 -7.97
C SER A 55 -7.89 -4.10 -7.72
N ARG A 56 -8.19 -3.67 -6.48
CA ARG A 56 -9.47 -3.10 -6.09
C ARG A 56 -9.27 -1.71 -5.49
N ASP A 57 -10.06 -0.74 -5.94
CA ASP A 57 -10.04 0.61 -5.38
C ASP A 57 -10.72 0.67 -3.98
N ALA A 58 -10.75 1.85 -3.37
CA ALA A 58 -11.38 2.07 -2.07
C ALA A 58 -12.91 1.78 -2.05
N LYS A 59 -13.56 1.71 -3.21
CA LYS A 59 -14.97 1.32 -3.39
C LYS A 59 -15.11 -0.15 -3.82
N LEU A 60 -14.01 -0.90 -3.80
CA LEU A 60 -13.89 -2.28 -4.24
C LEU A 60 -14.15 -2.52 -5.73
N ALA A 61 -14.13 -1.47 -6.56
CA ALA A 61 -14.22 -1.59 -8.01
C ALA A 61 -12.92 -2.20 -8.58
N LEU A 62 -13.04 -3.01 -9.63
CA LEU A 62 -11.89 -3.62 -10.29
C LEU A 62 -11.11 -2.55 -11.05
N VAL A 63 -9.81 -2.48 -10.80
CA VAL A 63 -8.88 -1.56 -11.48
C VAL A 63 -7.66 -2.35 -11.96
N PRO A 64 -6.89 -1.82 -12.93
CA PRO A 64 -5.54 -2.33 -13.20
C PRO A 64 -4.71 -2.35 -11.91
N GLY A 65 -3.81 -3.34 -11.81
CA GLY A 65 -2.81 -3.44 -10.72
C GLY A 65 -2.11 -2.12 -10.49
#